data_AF-A0A8H6C311-F1
#
_entry.id   AF-A0A8H6C311-F1
#
_cell.length_a   1.000
_cell.length_b   1.000
_cell.length_c   1.000
_cell.angle_alpha   90.00
_cell.angle_beta   90.00
_cell.angle_gamma   90.00
#
_symmetry.space_group_name_H-M   'P 1'
#
loop_
_entity.id
_entity.type
_entity.pdbx_description
1 polymer ?
#
loop_
_entity_poly.entity_id
_entity_poly.type
_entity_poly.pdbx_seq_one_letter_code
_entity_poly.pdbx_strand_id
1 'polypeptide(L)'
;MDISEVISITRPSTFNNIDNINNDDNNLDIEMSDEQDHTQSASATATAAANSIVTPGELITEDPTWMKGHGTYFINDKTYSSVAGSISRVNRLLSVIPLRGRYSPETGDHVIGRITDVGNKRWKVDIGAKQDAILMLGSVNLPGGVLRRKSESDELQMRNFLKEGDLLNCEVQTIFNNGIASLHTRSLKYGKLRNGIFLKIPSPLIVKTKNHAFDLPGNVSIVLGTNGYIWLYKTPKINKSLENNTPGITRLEEESSWEIYSDKNEFIDVQTRNNIAKYYNIIKSLAEKEQKINNDVLVEAFDY
;
A
#
# COMPACT_ATOMS: atom_id res chain seq x y z
N MET A 1 -24.02 17.67 -15.49
CA MET A 1 -22.73 17.45 -16.16
C MET A 1 -23.04 17.36 -17.64
N ASP A 2 -22.57 18.31 -18.43
CA ASP A 2 -22.72 18.23 -19.89
C ASP A 2 -21.95 16.98 -20.35
N ILE A 3 -22.68 16.01 -20.90
CA ILE A 3 -22.09 14.80 -21.46
C ILE A 3 -21.42 15.23 -22.76
N SER A 4 -20.11 15.43 -22.71
CA SER A 4 -19.33 15.66 -23.92
C SER A 4 -19.22 14.36 -24.71
N GLU A 5 -19.65 14.36 -25.98
CA GLU A 5 -19.65 13.16 -26.83
C GLU A 5 -18.24 12.61 -27.12
N VAL A 6 -17.19 13.44 -27.04
CA VAL A 6 -15.81 13.06 -27.39
C VAL A 6 -14.79 13.45 -26.34
N ILE A 7 -14.85 14.67 -25.79
CA ILE A 7 -13.89 15.17 -24.80
C ILE A 7 -14.53 16.15 -23.81
N SER A 8 -14.33 15.91 -22.52
CA SER A 8 -14.76 16.82 -21.46
C SER A 8 -13.65 17.83 -21.17
N ILE A 9 -13.91 19.11 -21.43
CA ILE A 9 -12.98 20.21 -21.14
C ILE A 9 -13.53 21.03 -19.99
N THR A 10 -13.00 20.80 -18.79
CA THR A 10 -13.31 21.63 -17.62
C THR A 10 -12.49 22.91 -17.68
N ARG A 11 -13.15 24.05 -17.87
CA ARG A 11 -12.48 25.35 -17.81
C ARG A 11 -12.26 25.73 -16.34
N PRO A 12 -11.06 26.18 -15.94
CA PRO A 12 -10.82 26.63 -14.58
C PRO A 12 -11.66 27.87 -14.31
N SER A 13 -12.52 27.84 -13.29
CA SER A 13 -13.08 29.05 -12.71
C SER A 13 -11.98 29.73 -11.91
N THR A 14 -11.68 30.99 -12.20
CA THR A 14 -10.85 31.84 -11.34
C THR A 14 -11.52 31.92 -9.97
N PHE A 15 -11.01 31.17 -9.01
CA PHE A 15 -11.24 31.44 -7.59
C PHE A 15 -10.56 32.77 -7.28
N ASN A 16 -11.28 33.88 -7.48
CA ASN A 16 -10.90 35.14 -6.88
C ASN A 16 -11.05 34.95 -5.37
N ASN A 17 -9.94 35.06 -4.63
CA ASN A 17 -9.95 35.24 -3.17
C ASN A 17 -10.92 36.37 -2.84
N ILE A 18 -12.10 36.01 -2.34
CA ILE A 18 -12.95 36.93 -1.60
C ILE A 18 -12.58 36.72 -0.13
N ASP A 19 -11.38 37.18 0.22
CA ASP A 19 -11.18 37.84 1.50
C ASP A 19 -11.66 39.28 1.30
N ASN A 20 -12.97 39.45 1.06
CA ASN A 20 -13.62 40.74 1.30
C ASN A 20 -13.75 40.87 2.82
N ILE A 21 -12.64 41.22 3.46
CA ILE A 21 -12.69 42.04 4.66
C ILE A 21 -13.27 43.36 4.17
N ASN A 22 -14.60 43.47 4.22
CA ASN A 22 -15.25 44.76 4.15
C ASN A 22 -14.71 45.56 5.35
N ASN A 23 -13.81 46.48 5.04
CA ASN A 23 -13.57 47.67 5.84
C ASN A 23 -14.88 48.47 5.85
N ASP A 24 -15.84 48.05 6.66
CA ASP A 24 -16.89 48.94 7.13
C ASP A 24 -16.38 49.53 8.44
N ASP A 25 -15.91 50.78 8.32
CA ASP A 25 -15.71 51.71 9.42
C ASP A 25 -16.96 51.77 10.30
N ASN A 26 -16.93 51.07 11.42
CA ASN A 26 -17.76 51.39 12.58
C ASN A 26 -16.85 51.40 13.80
N ASN A 27 -16.42 52.61 14.16
CA ASN A 27 -15.95 52.92 15.50
C ASN A 27 -16.99 52.40 16.51
N LEU A 28 -16.63 51.35 17.24
CA LEU A 28 -17.25 51.03 18.51
C LEU A 28 -16.20 51.34 19.56
N ASP A 29 -16.48 52.42 20.29
CA ASP A 29 -15.66 52.94 21.37
C ASP A 29 -15.35 51.84 22.39
N ILE A 30 -14.06 51.73 22.72
CA ILE A 30 -13.57 50.91 23.82
C ILE A 30 -13.89 51.67 25.11
N GLU A 31 -14.97 51.30 25.80
CA GLU A 31 -15.15 51.67 27.21
C GLU A 31 -14.40 50.68 28.09
N MET A 32 -13.28 51.14 28.67
CA MET A 32 -12.61 50.46 29.78
C MET A 32 -13.43 50.64 31.05
N SER A 33 -14.13 49.58 31.48
CA SER A 33 -14.62 49.47 32.86
C SER A 33 -13.69 48.55 33.65
N ASP A 34 -12.95 49.16 34.59
CA ASP A 34 -12.20 48.47 35.63
C ASP A 34 -13.17 47.73 36.57
N GLU A 35 -13.24 46.40 36.48
CA GLU A 35 -13.67 45.56 37.60
C GLU A 35 -12.68 44.42 37.82
N GLN A 36 -12.03 44.49 38.97
CA GLN A 36 -11.22 43.42 39.54
C GLN A 36 -12.13 42.23 39.85
N ASP A 37 -11.82 41.05 39.30
CA ASP A 37 -12.11 39.82 40.02
C ASP A 37 -10.95 38.82 39.90
N HIS A 38 -10.34 38.57 41.05
CA HIS A 38 -9.47 37.43 41.27
C HIS A 38 -10.36 36.18 41.21
N THR A 39 -10.12 35.25 40.29
CA THR A 39 -10.03 33.81 40.60
C THR A 39 -9.82 32.92 39.38
N GLN A 40 -8.96 31.91 39.57
CA GLN A 40 -8.86 30.65 38.83
C GLN A 40 -8.12 30.65 37.49
N SER A 41 -6.79 30.59 37.62
CA SER A 41 -5.91 29.79 36.78
C SER A 41 -6.38 28.33 36.71
N ALA A 42 -7.22 27.99 35.73
CA ALA A 42 -7.55 26.62 35.36
C ALA A 42 -8.20 26.53 33.96
N SER A 43 -7.41 26.59 32.89
CA SER A 43 -7.85 26.13 31.56
C SER A 43 -6.70 25.76 30.62
N ALA A 44 -5.67 25.09 31.15
CA ALA A 44 -4.63 24.43 30.34
C ALA A 44 -4.86 22.91 30.19
N THR A 45 -6.08 22.41 30.45
CA THR A 45 -6.32 20.96 30.51
C THR A 45 -7.72 20.59 30.04
N ALA A 46 -8.06 20.88 28.78
CA ALA A 46 -9.27 20.34 28.15
C ALA A 46 -9.17 20.29 26.61
N THR A 47 -8.14 19.63 26.07
CA THR A 47 -8.13 19.25 24.63
C THR A 47 -7.59 17.82 24.45
N ALA A 48 -8.05 16.88 25.27
CA ALA A 48 -7.65 15.48 25.22
C ALA A 48 -8.80 14.59 24.71
N ALA A 49 -9.18 14.71 23.43
CA ALA A 49 -10.04 13.71 22.76
C ALA A 49 -10.10 13.82 21.21
N ALA A 50 -9.19 14.54 20.55
CA ALA A 50 -9.09 14.50 19.09
C ALA A 50 -7.62 14.38 18.73
N ASN A 51 -7.30 13.52 17.76
CA ASN A 51 -5.97 13.37 17.18
C ASN A 51 -5.37 14.75 16.86
N SER A 52 -4.58 15.30 17.78
CA SER A 52 -3.98 16.61 17.61
C SER A 52 -3.01 16.49 16.44
N ILE A 53 -3.32 17.21 15.36
CA ILE A 53 -2.41 17.33 14.23
C ILE A 53 -1.24 18.17 14.71
N VAL A 54 -0.03 17.65 14.52
CA VAL A 54 1.22 18.33 14.86
C VAL A 54 1.95 18.74 13.60
N THR A 55 2.75 19.78 13.72
CA THR A 55 3.66 20.28 12.69
C THR A 55 5.12 19.96 13.04
N PRO A 56 6.02 19.90 12.04
CA PRO A 56 7.44 19.70 12.31
C PRO A 56 8.01 20.78 13.25
N GLY A 57 8.71 20.38 14.30
CA GLY A 57 9.27 21.26 15.33
C GLY A 57 8.37 21.50 16.54
N GLU A 58 7.11 21.05 16.49
CA GLU A 58 6.16 21.20 17.59
C GLU A 58 6.52 20.28 18.77
N LEU A 59 6.40 20.81 19.99
CA LEU A 59 6.63 20.07 21.23
C LEU A 59 5.44 19.14 21.51
N ILE A 60 5.70 17.83 21.62
CA ILE A 60 4.66 16.83 21.89
C ILE A 60 4.52 16.56 23.38
N THR A 61 5.65 16.34 24.06
CA THR A 61 5.69 16.02 25.50
C THR A 61 7.06 16.35 26.08
N GLU A 62 7.07 16.74 27.34
CA GLU A 62 8.29 16.95 28.14
C GLU A 62 8.66 15.71 28.97
N ASP A 63 7.79 14.68 29.00
CA ASP A 63 8.02 13.49 29.81
C ASP A 63 9.06 12.56 29.16
N PRO A 64 10.23 12.32 29.79
CA PRO A 64 11.27 11.45 29.25
C PRO A 64 10.91 9.96 29.35
N THR A 65 9.80 9.64 30.01
CA THR A 65 9.37 8.25 30.23
C THR A 65 8.92 7.58 28.94
N TRP A 66 8.46 8.33 27.93
CA TRP A 66 7.98 7.77 26.66
C TRP A 66 9.09 7.18 25.80
N MET A 67 8.82 6.03 25.19
CA MET A 67 9.64 5.49 24.12
C MET A 67 9.37 6.29 22.84
N LYS A 68 10.43 6.76 22.19
CA LYS A 68 10.37 7.66 21.04
C LYS A 68 10.35 6.82 19.76
N GLY A 69 9.23 6.87 19.04
CA GLY A 69 9.01 6.14 17.80
C GLY A 69 9.27 6.98 16.56
N HIS A 70 8.81 6.47 15.42
CA HIS A 70 8.91 7.15 14.14
C HIS A 70 8.20 8.52 14.16
N GLY A 71 8.72 9.49 13.39
CA GLY A 71 8.14 10.83 13.29
C GLY A 71 8.41 11.73 14.51
N THR A 72 9.27 11.30 15.44
CA THR A 72 9.67 12.09 16.61
C THR A 72 11.18 12.20 16.70
N TYR A 73 11.67 13.27 17.33
CA TYR A 73 13.05 13.43 17.78
C TYR A 73 13.06 14.10 19.16
N PHE A 74 14.20 14.11 19.84
CA PHE A 74 14.27 14.66 21.19
C PHE A 74 15.51 15.50 21.42
N ILE A 75 15.34 16.54 22.26
CA ILE A 75 16.40 17.45 22.68
C ILE A 75 16.13 17.81 24.15
N ASN A 76 17.11 17.63 25.04
CA ASN A 76 17.02 17.98 26.46
C ASN A 76 15.74 17.45 27.14
N ASP A 77 15.50 16.13 27.00
CA ASP A 77 14.31 15.39 27.50
C ASP A 77 12.95 15.79 26.90
N LYS A 78 12.89 16.88 26.15
CA LYS A 78 11.70 17.29 25.38
C LYS A 78 11.61 16.52 24.07
N THR A 79 10.41 16.06 23.74
CA THR A 79 10.13 15.29 22.52
C THR A 79 9.34 16.14 21.54
N TYR A 80 9.85 16.25 20.32
CA TYR A 80 9.33 17.09 19.24
C TYR A 80 8.90 16.25 18.05
N SER A 81 7.99 16.78 17.23
CA SER A 81 7.61 16.15 15.97
C SER A 81 8.61 16.46 14.85
N SER A 82 9.01 15.46 14.06
CA SER A 82 9.76 15.68 12.81
C SER A 82 8.88 15.78 11.57
N VAL A 83 7.60 15.41 11.66
CA VAL A 83 6.69 15.31 10.50
C VAL A 83 5.34 15.95 10.78
N ALA A 84 4.66 16.41 9.74
CA ALA A 84 3.26 16.85 9.85
C ALA A 84 2.34 15.62 9.88
N GLY A 85 1.56 15.45 10.94
CA GLY A 85 0.84 14.21 11.17
C GLY A 85 0.01 14.17 12.43
N SER A 86 -0.62 13.02 12.68
CA SER A 86 -1.35 12.78 13.92
C SER A 86 -0.47 12.07 14.93
N ILE A 87 -0.60 12.44 16.21
CA ILE A 87 0.12 11.77 17.30
C ILE A 87 -0.52 10.40 17.56
N SER A 88 0.29 9.35 17.56
CA SER A 88 -0.10 7.99 17.92
C SER A 88 0.59 7.56 19.21
N ARG A 89 -0.23 7.26 20.23
CA ARG A 89 0.19 6.78 21.54
C ARG A 89 -0.24 5.33 21.70
N VAL A 90 0.70 4.40 21.64
CA VAL A 90 0.44 2.97 21.79
C VAL A 90 1.28 2.43 22.93
N ASN A 91 0.64 2.01 24.02
CA ASN A 91 1.31 1.63 25.27
C ASN A 91 2.24 2.75 25.76
N ARG A 92 3.56 2.49 25.79
CA ARG A 92 4.60 3.46 26.16
C ARG A 92 5.33 4.04 24.94
N LEU A 93 4.89 3.71 23.72
CA LEU A 93 5.48 4.20 22.48
C LEU A 93 4.71 5.43 21.99
N LEU A 94 5.45 6.52 21.81
CA LEU A 94 4.97 7.77 21.24
C LEU A 94 5.53 7.92 19.82
N SER A 95 4.65 8.08 18.83
CA SER A 95 5.03 8.25 17.43
C SER A 95 4.13 9.28 16.75
N VAL A 96 4.58 9.80 15.61
CA VAL A 96 3.76 10.68 14.76
C VAL A 96 3.56 10.00 13.42
N ILE A 97 2.31 9.76 13.06
CA ILE A 97 1.92 9.15 11.79
C ILE A 97 1.80 10.29 10.76
N PRO A 98 2.65 10.33 9.72
CA PRO A 98 2.60 11.40 8.73
C PRO A 98 1.32 11.31 7.89
N LEU A 99 0.80 12.47 7.46
CA LEU A 99 -0.41 12.53 6.60
C LEU A 99 -0.19 11.86 5.24
N ARG A 100 1.02 11.95 4.68
CA ARG A 100 1.42 11.29 3.43
C ARG A 100 2.79 10.68 3.58
N GLY A 101 3.00 9.53 2.94
CA GLY A 101 4.27 8.84 2.94
C GLY A 101 4.33 7.79 1.85
N ARG A 102 5.54 7.32 1.55
CA ARG A 102 5.73 6.11 0.75
C ARG A 102 5.38 4.89 1.59
N TYR A 103 5.12 3.78 0.90
CA TYR A 103 4.96 2.48 1.55
C TYR A 103 6.18 2.15 2.42
N SER A 104 5.94 1.79 3.67
CA SER A 104 6.96 1.29 4.59
C SER A 104 6.75 -0.21 4.73
N PRO A 105 7.70 -1.06 4.29
CA PRO A 105 7.51 -2.50 4.34
C PRO A 105 7.45 -2.98 5.79
N GLU A 106 6.57 -3.94 6.06
CA GLU A 106 6.48 -4.68 7.32
C GLU A 106 6.68 -6.18 7.06
N THR A 107 7.25 -6.90 8.01
CA THR A 107 7.45 -8.35 7.89
C THR A 107 6.10 -9.06 7.77
N GLY A 108 5.96 -9.95 6.79
CA GLY A 108 4.72 -10.66 6.49
C GLY A 108 3.76 -9.90 5.57
N ASP A 109 4.10 -8.69 5.15
CA ASP A 109 3.29 -7.96 4.17
C ASP A 109 3.27 -8.70 2.82
N HIS A 110 2.08 -8.76 2.23
CA HIS A 110 1.87 -9.30 0.90
C HIS A 110 1.97 -8.19 -0.14
N VAL A 111 2.96 -8.25 -1.03
CA VAL A 111 3.29 -7.15 -1.93
C VAL A 111 3.47 -7.63 -3.37
N ILE A 112 3.10 -6.75 -4.29
CA ILE A 112 3.39 -6.92 -5.72
C ILE A 112 4.58 -6.04 -6.06
N GLY A 113 5.51 -6.57 -6.84
CA GLY A 113 6.71 -5.85 -7.23
C GLY A 113 7.09 -6.06 -8.68
N ARG A 114 7.88 -5.13 -9.21
CA ARG A 114 8.44 -5.21 -10.56
C ARG A 114 9.95 -5.39 -10.48
N ILE A 115 10.52 -6.34 -11.22
CA ILE A 115 11.96 -6.50 -11.30
C ILE A 115 12.58 -5.26 -11.95
N THR A 116 13.49 -4.59 -11.24
CA THR A 116 14.24 -3.44 -11.78
C THR A 116 15.56 -3.86 -12.39
N ASP A 117 16.26 -4.78 -11.74
CA ASP A 117 17.62 -5.17 -12.09
C ASP A 117 17.91 -6.61 -11.64
N VAL A 118 18.71 -7.32 -12.43
CA VAL A 118 19.16 -8.70 -12.15
C VAL A 118 20.64 -8.64 -11.77
N GLY A 119 20.94 -8.84 -10.49
CA GLY A 119 22.30 -8.82 -9.96
C GLY A 119 22.84 -10.22 -9.64
N ASN A 120 24.01 -10.25 -9.01
CA ASN A 120 24.63 -11.51 -8.59
C ASN A 120 23.82 -12.20 -7.48
N LYS A 121 23.23 -13.37 -7.79
CA LYS A 121 22.39 -14.20 -6.89
C LYS A 121 21.18 -13.49 -6.28
N ARG A 122 20.80 -12.32 -6.80
CA ARG A 122 19.67 -11.53 -6.31
C ARG A 122 19.02 -10.70 -7.40
N TRP A 123 17.72 -10.48 -7.27
CA TRP A 123 16.97 -9.50 -8.03
C TRP A 123 16.69 -8.27 -7.17
N LYS A 124 16.71 -7.09 -7.79
CA LYS A 124 16.14 -5.88 -7.20
C LYS A 124 14.70 -5.74 -7.68
N VAL A 125 13.82 -5.37 -6.76
CA VAL A 125 12.38 -5.33 -7.00
C VAL A 125 11.84 -3.98 -6.52
N ASP A 126 11.21 -3.24 -7.43
CA ASP A 126 10.46 -2.03 -7.11
C ASP A 126 9.12 -2.42 -6.47
N ILE A 127 9.00 -2.13 -5.18
CA ILE A 127 7.78 -2.29 -4.38
C ILE A 127 7.14 -0.94 -4.02
N GLY A 128 7.62 0.18 -4.54
CA GLY A 128 7.12 1.52 -4.21
C GLY A 128 7.52 2.04 -2.82
N ALA A 129 8.48 1.39 -2.16
CA ALA A 129 9.03 1.81 -0.88
C ALA A 129 10.08 2.95 -1.06
N LYS A 130 10.80 3.27 0.03
CA LYS A 130 11.92 4.24 -0.01
C LYS A 130 13.11 3.72 -0.85
N GLN A 131 13.31 2.41 -0.86
CA GLN A 131 14.40 1.72 -1.54
C GLN A 131 13.86 0.45 -2.22
N ASP A 132 14.60 -0.02 -3.23
CA ASP A 132 14.27 -1.28 -3.91
C ASP A 132 14.45 -2.46 -2.95
N ALA A 133 13.50 -3.38 -2.98
CA ALA A 133 13.55 -4.62 -2.22
C ALA A 133 14.50 -5.62 -2.89
N ILE A 134 14.97 -6.60 -2.11
CA ILE A 134 15.90 -7.62 -2.58
C ILE A 134 15.19 -8.97 -2.56
N LEU A 135 15.16 -9.65 -3.70
CA LEU A 135 14.71 -11.04 -3.81
C LEU A 135 15.94 -11.92 -4.07
N MET A 136 16.31 -12.75 -3.09
CA MET A 136 17.47 -13.64 -3.24
C MET A 136 17.11 -14.85 -4.10
N LEU A 137 18.08 -15.37 -4.87
CA LEU A 137 17.95 -16.64 -5.59
C LEU A 137 17.63 -17.81 -4.64
N GLY A 138 18.13 -17.74 -3.41
CA GLY A 138 17.81 -18.66 -2.34
C GLY A 138 16.34 -18.65 -1.88
N SER A 139 15.59 -17.59 -2.18
CA SER A 139 14.23 -17.35 -1.68
C SER A 139 13.14 -17.51 -2.73
N VAL A 140 13.50 -17.95 -3.94
CA VAL A 140 12.55 -18.30 -5.02
C VAL A 140 12.43 -19.81 -5.21
N ASN A 141 11.28 -20.23 -5.75
CA ASN A 141 11.01 -21.61 -6.12
C ASN A 141 11.50 -21.90 -7.53
N LEU A 142 12.61 -22.62 -7.69
CA LEU A 142 13.10 -22.99 -9.01
C LEU A 142 12.25 -24.09 -9.65
N PRO A 143 12.16 -24.15 -10.99
CA PRO A 143 11.49 -25.26 -11.65
C PRO A 143 12.16 -26.59 -11.30
N GLY A 144 11.38 -27.62 -10.98
CA GLY A 144 11.87 -28.91 -10.47
C GLY A 144 11.63 -29.13 -8.96
N GLY A 145 10.83 -28.28 -8.32
CA GLY A 145 10.31 -28.50 -6.96
C GLY A 145 11.29 -28.14 -5.82
N VAL A 146 10.79 -28.27 -4.59
CA VAL A 146 11.50 -27.89 -3.34
C VAL A 146 12.74 -28.75 -3.09
N LEU A 147 12.76 -29.99 -3.60
CA LEU A 147 13.85 -30.95 -3.38
C LEU A 147 15.07 -30.72 -4.30
N ARG A 148 14.96 -29.83 -5.29
CA ARG A 148 16.06 -29.50 -6.20
C ARG A 148 17.15 -28.71 -5.46
N ARG A 149 18.41 -29.17 -5.56
CA ARG A 149 19.56 -28.39 -5.10
C ARG A 149 19.86 -27.26 -6.09
N LYS A 150 20.05 -26.05 -5.56
CA LYS A 150 20.42 -24.86 -6.32
C LYS A 150 21.86 -25.02 -6.82
N SER A 151 22.05 -24.96 -8.14
CA SER A 151 23.37 -25.11 -8.78
C SER A 151 23.91 -23.78 -9.29
N GLU A 152 25.22 -23.69 -9.50
CA GLU A 152 25.87 -22.50 -10.06
C GLU A 152 25.34 -22.14 -11.47
N SER A 153 24.84 -23.14 -12.21
CA SER A 153 24.16 -22.92 -13.49
C SER A 153 22.89 -22.05 -13.36
N ASP A 154 22.18 -22.14 -12.23
CA ASP A 154 20.98 -21.34 -11.98
C ASP A 154 21.32 -19.86 -11.79
N GLU A 155 22.53 -19.54 -11.31
CA GLU A 155 23.02 -18.18 -11.15
C GLU A 155 23.26 -17.52 -12.52
N LEU A 156 23.76 -18.28 -13.49
CA LEU A 156 23.93 -17.82 -14.87
C LEU A 156 22.58 -17.71 -15.61
N GLN A 157 21.61 -18.54 -15.24
CA GLN A 157 20.29 -18.61 -15.88
C GLN A 157 19.21 -17.78 -15.15
N MET A 158 19.58 -16.92 -14.20
CA MET A 158 18.61 -16.13 -13.43
C MET A 158 17.64 -15.33 -14.30
N ARG A 159 18.14 -14.79 -15.42
CA ARG A 159 17.36 -14.00 -16.38
C ARG A 159 16.28 -14.82 -17.11
N ASN A 160 16.41 -16.16 -17.14
CA ASN A 160 15.39 -17.04 -17.72
C ASN A 160 14.18 -17.22 -16.80
N PHE A 161 14.35 -17.04 -15.49
CA PHE A 161 13.25 -17.12 -14.52
C PHE A 161 12.54 -15.78 -14.39
N LEU A 162 13.31 -14.74 -14.07
CA LEU A 162 12.81 -13.39 -13.83
C LEU A 162 13.77 -12.39 -14.49
N LYS A 163 13.23 -11.63 -15.44
CA LYS A 163 13.94 -10.57 -16.17
C LYS A 163 13.40 -9.19 -15.75
N GLU A 164 14.13 -8.14 -16.11
CA GLU A 164 13.72 -6.76 -15.83
C GLU A 164 12.37 -6.46 -16.48
N GLY A 165 11.51 -5.78 -15.71
CA GLY A 165 10.14 -5.48 -16.11
C GLY A 165 9.11 -6.54 -15.72
N ASP A 166 9.53 -7.76 -15.34
CA ASP A 166 8.60 -8.78 -14.88
C ASP A 166 7.90 -8.34 -13.59
N LEU A 167 6.59 -8.58 -13.52
CA LEU A 167 5.79 -8.40 -12.31
C LEU A 167 5.68 -9.71 -11.56
N LEU A 168 5.80 -9.63 -10.24
CA LEU A 168 5.66 -10.79 -9.37
C LEU A 168 4.92 -10.45 -8.09
N ASN A 169 4.34 -11.51 -7.55
CA ASN A 169 3.70 -11.53 -6.26
C ASN A 169 4.65 -12.13 -5.23
N CYS A 170 4.84 -11.48 -4.09
CA CYS A 170 5.81 -11.89 -3.07
C CYS A 170 5.39 -11.47 -1.66
N GLU A 171 6.04 -12.09 -0.68
CA GLU A 171 5.89 -11.75 0.74
C GLU A 171 7.20 -11.15 1.28
N VAL A 172 7.06 -10.18 2.19
CA VAL A 172 8.20 -9.59 2.90
C VAL A 172 8.67 -10.58 3.97
N GLN A 173 9.83 -11.19 3.76
CA GLN A 173 10.41 -12.17 4.67
C GLN A 173 10.96 -11.51 5.93
N THR A 174 11.79 -10.49 5.73
CA THR A 174 12.52 -9.78 6.76
C THR A 174 12.83 -8.38 6.28
N ILE A 175 13.11 -7.48 7.23
CA ILE A 175 13.55 -6.12 6.95
C ILE A 175 14.95 -5.96 7.50
N PHE A 176 15.85 -5.46 6.67
CA PHE A 176 17.21 -5.15 7.07
C PHE A 176 17.25 -3.85 7.90
N ASN A 177 18.31 -3.66 8.69
CA ASN A 177 18.44 -2.48 9.57
C ASN A 177 18.40 -1.12 8.83
N ASN A 178 18.70 -1.12 7.54
CA ASN A 178 18.61 0.06 6.66
C ASN A 178 17.20 0.30 6.08
N GLY A 179 16.22 -0.53 6.44
CA GLY A 179 14.83 -0.45 5.96
C GLY A 179 14.58 -1.12 4.61
N ILE A 180 15.57 -1.84 4.05
CA ILE A 180 15.38 -2.63 2.83
C ILE A 180 14.57 -3.88 3.18
N ALA A 181 13.55 -4.17 2.37
CA ALA A 181 12.80 -5.42 2.48
C ALA A 181 13.52 -6.57 1.75
N SER A 182 13.64 -7.72 2.41
CA SER A 182 13.99 -8.99 1.80
C SER A 182 12.71 -9.73 1.44
N LEU A 183 12.56 -10.13 0.18
CA LEU A 183 11.38 -10.79 -0.34
C LEU A 183 11.60 -12.30 -0.47
N HIS A 184 10.51 -13.07 -0.46
CA HIS A 184 10.51 -14.48 -0.83
C HIS A 184 9.26 -14.86 -1.63
N THR A 185 9.39 -15.93 -2.43
CA THR A 185 8.30 -16.52 -3.22
C THR A 185 8.20 -18.04 -2.99
N ARG A 186 8.55 -18.49 -1.78
CA ARG A 186 8.58 -19.93 -1.43
C ARG A 186 7.23 -20.64 -1.49
N SER A 187 6.12 -19.92 -1.42
CA SER A 187 4.78 -20.51 -1.49
C SER A 187 4.24 -20.43 -2.92
N LEU A 188 3.44 -21.42 -3.34
CA LEU A 188 2.90 -21.50 -4.71
C LEU A 188 1.89 -20.39 -5.03
N LYS A 189 1.32 -19.73 -4.01
CA LYS A 189 0.54 -18.49 -4.16
C LYS A 189 1.37 -17.30 -4.68
N TYR A 190 2.69 -17.40 -4.63
CA TYR A 190 3.64 -16.38 -5.04
C TYR A 190 4.36 -16.79 -6.31
N GLY A 191 4.79 -15.81 -7.08
CA GLY A 191 5.40 -16.06 -8.39
C GLY A 191 5.12 -14.95 -9.37
N LYS A 192 5.49 -15.19 -10.63
CA LYS A 192 5.32 -14.24 -11.72
C LYS A 192 3.83 -14.06 -12.03
N LEU A 193 3.44 -12.82 -12.27
CA LEU A 193 2.07 -12.42 -12.58
C LEU A 193 1.84 -12.42 -14.09
N ARG A 194 0.70 -13.00 -14.51
CA ARG A 194 0.29 -13.12 -15.92
C ARG A 194 -1.23 -12.99 -16.06
N ASN A 195 -1.71 -13.00 -17.31
CA ASN A 195 -3.12 -13.02 -17.67
C ASN A 195 -3.94 -11.83 -17.13
N GLY A 196 -3.33 -10.65 -17.03
CA GLY A 196 -3.91 -9.53 -16.30
C GLY A 196 -3.36 -8.15 -16.64
N ILE A 197 -3.78 -7.17 -15.84
CA ILE A 197 -3.39 -5.76 -15.89
C ILE A 197 -2.92 -5.28 -14.52
N PHE A 198 -1.94 -4.39 -14.53
CA PHE A 198 -1.38 -3.75 -13.35
C PHE A 198 -2.05 -2.40 -13.08
N LEU A 199 -2.29 -2.10 -11.80
CA LEU A 199 -2.76 -0.81 -11.34
C LEU A 199 -1.96 -0.38 -10.10
N LYS A 200 -1.65 0.90 -10.00
CA LYS A 200 -0.98 1.50 -8.84
C LYS A 200 -1.90 2.52 -8.18
N ILE A 201 -2.07 2.37 -6.87
CA ILE A 201 -2.82 3.30 -6.02
C ILE A 201 -1.98 3.68 -4.78
N PRO A 202 -2.35 4.73 -4.04
CA PRO A 202 -1.72 5.04 -2.76
C PRO A 202 -1.85 3.87 -1.77
N SER A 203 -0.73 3.45 -1.16
CA SER A 203 -0.69 2.33 -0.22
C SER A 203 -1.63 2.47 1.00
N PRO A 204 -1.88 3.67 1.58
CA PRO A 204 -2.76 3.78 2.75
C PRO A 204 -4.23 3.45 2.47
N LEU A 205 -4.65 3.43 1.21
CA LEU A 205 -6.03 3.10 0.82
C LEU A 205 -6.30 1.59 0.88
N ILE A 206 -5.26 0.76 0.90
CA ILE A 206 -5.41 -0.70 1.00
C ILE A 206 -5.48 -1.08 2.46
N VAL A 207 -6.59 -1.71 2.83
CA VAL A 207 -6.79 -2.24 4.18
C VAL A 207 -6.04 -3.56 4.30
N LYS A 208 -5.18 -3.69 5.34
CA LYS A 208 -4.49 -4.96 5.63
C LYS A 208 -5.51 -6.01 6.06
N THR A 209 -5.58 -7.11 5.32
CA THR A 209 -6.47 -8.25 5.58
C THR A 209 -5.66 -9.55 5.74
N LYS A 210 -6.28 -10.64 6.18
CA LYS A 210 -5.58 -11.94 6.31
C LYS A 210 -5.13 -12.47 4.96
N ASN A 211 -6.04 -12.41 3.98
CA ASN A 211 -5.79 -12.76 2.59
C ASN A 211 -5.90 -11.50 1.75
N HIS A 212 -5.08 -11.40 0.72
CA HIS A 212 -4.99 -10.24 -0.17
C HIS A 212 -5.25 -10.64 -1.64
N ALA A 213 -5.50 -11.92 -1.89
CA ALA A 213 -5.95 -12.44 -3.18
C ALA A 213 -7.41 -12.85 -3.05
N PHE A 214 -8.25 -12.36 -3.96
CA PHE A 214 -9.69 -12.57 -3.95
C PHE A 214 -10.20 -12.91 -5.34
N ASP A 215 -11.22 -13.76 -5.40
CA ASP A 215 -11.97 -14.04 -6.62
C ASP A 215 -13.19 -13.12 -6.66
N LEU A 216 -13.30 -12.34 -7.73
CA LEU A 216 -14.38 -11.41 -7.99
C LEU A 216 -15.39 -12.02 -8.98
N PRO A 217 -16.65 -11.55 -8.99
CA PRO A 217 -17.60 -11.97 -10.01
C PRO A 217 -17.12 -11.62 -11.42
N GLY A 218 -17.58 -12.40 -12.41
CA GLY A 218 -17.20 -12.17 -13.81
C GLY A 218 -15.87 -12.80 -14.24
N ASN A 219 -15.42 -13.86 -13.55
CA ASN A 219 -14.22 -14.65 -13.87
C ASN A 219 -12.91 -13.83 -13.81
N VAL A 220 -12.87 -12.87 -12.89
CA VAL A 220 -11.74 -12.00 -12.61
C VAL A 220 -11.28 -12.26 -11.17
N SER A 221 -9.98 -12.37 -10.96
CA SER A 221 -9.36 -12.41 -9.65
C SER A 221 -8.49 -11.17 -9.46
N ILE A 222 -8.31 -10.75 -8.22
CA ILE A 222 -7.53 -9.57 -7.84
C ILE A 222 -6.48 -9.96 -6.81
N VAL A 223 -5.28 -9.39 -6.94
CA VAL A 223 -4.28 -9.36 -5.88
C VAL A 223 -4.10 -7.91 -5.42
N LEU A 224 -4.35 -7.66 -4.15
CA LEU A 224 -4.19 -6.37 -3.48
C LEU A 224 -2.88 -6.37 -2.68
N GLY A 225 -1.79 -5.89 -3.27
CA GLY A 225 -0.54 -5.73 -2.53
C GLY A 225 -0.64 -4.59 -1.50
N THR A 226 -0.23 -4.80 -0.26
CA THR A 226 -0.26 -3.78 0.82
C THR A 226 0.52 -2.51 0.46
N ASN A 227 1.40 -2.59 -0.52
CA ASN A 227 2.19 -1.49 -1.05
C ASN A 227 1.45 -0.57 -2.03
N GLY A 228 0.15 -0.79 -2.29
CA GLY A 228 -0.62 -0.02 -3.26
C GLY A 228 -0.57 -0.59 -4.68
N TYR A 229 0.13 -1.71 -4.89
CA TYR A 229 0.27 -2.34 -6.19
C TYR A 229 -0.80 -3.42 -6.32
N ILE A 230 -1.61 -3.32 -7.36
CA ILE A 230 -2.76 -4.18 -7.61
C ILE A 230 -2.57 -4.90 -8.93
N TRP A 231 -2.97 -6.16 -8.97
CA TRP A 231 -3.01 -6.96 -10.18
C TRP A 231 -4.39 -7.56 -10.36
N LEU A 232 -5.02 -7.26 -11.50
CA LEU A 232 -6.30 -7.84 -11.92
C LEU A 232 -6.02 -8.86 -13.01
N TYR A 233 -6.51 -10.08 -12.86
CA TYR A 233 -6.24 -11.16 -13.80
C TYR A 233 -7.44 -12.07 -14.00
N LYS A 234 -7.43 -12.83 -15.09
CA LYS A 234 -8.44 -13.87 -15.33
C LYS A 234 -8.33 -14.95 -14.26
N THR A 235 -9.45 -15.31 -13.64
CA THR A 235 -9.49 -16.41 -12.67
C THR A 235 -9.04 -17.71 -13.35
N PRO A 236 -8.00 -18.39 -12.82
CA PRO A 236 -7.58 -19.66 -13.38
C PRO A 236 -8.67 -20.70 -13.13
N LYS A 237 -8.91 -21.58 -14.11
CA LYS A 237 -9.83 -22.71 -13.95
C LYS A 237 -9.16 -23.80 -13.10
N ILE A 238 -8.88 -23.48 -11.84
CA ILE A 238 -8.47 -24.50 -10.87
C ILE A 238 -9.75 -25.15 -10.38
N ASN A 239 -9.86 -26.46 -10.56
CA ASN A 239 -11.00 -27.23 -10.07
C ASN A 239 -11.14 -26.98 -8.56
N LYS A 240 -12.18 -26.25 -8.15
CA LYS A 240 -12.56 -25.98 -6.75
C LYS A 240 -12.86 -27.25 -5.91
N SER A 241 -12.63 -28.44 -6.45
CA SER A 241 -12.79 -29.72 -5.76
C SER A 241 -11.67 -30.06 -4.77
N LEU A 242 -10.58 -29.28 -4.71
CA LEU A 242 -9.39 -29.60 -3.90
C LEU A 242 -9.30 -28.86 -2.56
N GLU A 243 -10.12 -27.85 -2.30
CA GLU A 243 -10.06 -27.13 -1.02
C GLU A 243 -10.71 -27.86 0.15
N ASN A 244 -11.52 -28.90 -0.11
CA ASN A 244 -12.39 -29.44 0.93
C ASN A 244 -12.12 -30.86 1.45
N ASN A 245 -11.16 -31.68 0.94
CA ASN A 245 -11.00 -33.01 1.59
C ASN A 245 -9.76 -33.91 1.32
N THR A 246 -8.55 -33.44 0.99
CA THR A 246 -7.36 -34.33 1.10
C THR A 246 -6.03 -33.57 1.24
N PRO A 247 -5.15 -33.93 2.21
CA PRO A 247 -3.77 -33.47 2.25
C PRO A 247 -2.95 -34.33 1.29
N GLY A 248 -3.12 -34.11 -0.02
CA GLY A 248 -2.37 -34.76 -1.09
C GLY A 248 -1.49 -33.75 -1.83
N ILE A 249 -0.73 -32.96 -1.06
CA ILE A 249 -0.01 -31.76 -1.53
C ILE A 249 1.15 -32.09 -2.49
N THR A 250 1.71 -33.30 -2.45
CA THR A 250 3.01 -33.58 -3.09
C THR A 250 2.99 -33.91 -4.59
N ARG A 251 1.83 -34.12 -5.23
CA ARG A 251 1.77 -34.65 -6.61
C ARG A 251 1.41 -33.65 -7.70
N LEU A 252 0.73 -32.55 -7.36
CA LEU A 252 0.50 -31.44 -8.29
C LEU A 252 1.67 -30.42 -8.31
N GLU A 253 2.58 -30.54 -7.34
CA GLU A 253 3.73 -29.63 -7.13
C GLU A 253 4.84 -29.76 -8.19
N GLU A 254 4.95 -30.92 -8.86
CA GLU A 254 6.06 -31.22 -9.78
C GLU A 254 5.79 -30.89 -11.25
N GLU A 255 4.52 -30.91 -11.71
CA GLU A 255 4.23 -30.82 -13.15
C GLU A 255 4.09 -29.38 -13.69
N SER A 256 3.87 -28.39 -12.82
CA SER A 256 3.63 -26.99 -13.25
C SER A 256 4.86 -26.08 -13.15
N SER A 257 6.07 -26.59 -12.87
CA SER A 257 7.14 -25.72 -12.38
C SER A 257 7.79 -24.82 -13.43
N TRP A 258 7.82 -25.21 -14.70
CA TRP A 258 8.38 -24.37 -15.78
C TRP A 258 7.43 -23.26 -16.21
N GLU A 259 6.11 -23.50 -16.16
CA GLU A 259 5.11 -22.52 -16.58
C GLU A 259 4.97 -21.35 -15.60
N ILE A 260 5.44 -21.49 -14.35
CA ILE A 260 5.42 -20.42 -13.34
C ILE A 260 6.22 -19.20 -13.80
N TYR A 261 7.24 -19.39 -14.63
CA TYR A 261 8.11 -18.31 -15.14
C TYR A 261 7.84 -17.91 -16.60
N SER A 262 6.84 -18.54 -17.23
CA SER A 262 6.48 -18.26 -18.62
C SER A 262 5.93 -16.84 -18.79
N ASP A 263 6.35 -16.18 -19.87
CA ASP A 263 5.80 -14.90 -20.32
C ASP A 263 4.50 -15.04 -21.13
N LYS A 264 4.12 -16.27 -21.49
CA LYS A 264 2.98 -16.51 -22.39
C LYS A 264 1.67 -16.43 -21.61
N ASN A 265 0.82 -15.49 -22.02
CA ASN A 265 -0.54 -15.39 -21.52
C ASN A 265 -1.46 -16.40 -22.22
N GLU A 266 -2.45 -16.88 -21.48
CA GLU A 266 -3.55 -17.69 -22.00
C GLU A 266 -4.55 -16.83 -22.78
N PHE A 267 -5.42 -17.48 -23.54
CA PHE A 267 -6.53 -16.81 -24.18
C PHE A 267 -7.51 -16.26 -23.12
N ILE A 268 -7.76 -14.95 -23.19
CA ILE A 268 -8.75 -14.24 -22.36
C ILE A 268 -9.86 -13.75 -23.28
N ASP A 269 -11.08 -14.20 -22.99
CA ASP A 269 -12.32 -13.83 -23.66
C ASP A 269 -12.64 -12.33 -23.50
N VAL A 270 -13.41 -11.80 -24.47
CA VAL A 270 -13.74 -10.37 -24.52
C VAL A 270 -14.55 -9.94 -23.30
N GLN A 271 -15.45 -10.78 -22.80
CA GLN A 271 -16.25 -10.50 -21.61
C GLN A 271 -15.36 -10.32 -20.37
N THR A 272 -14.46 -11.27 -20.11
CA THR A 272 -13.50 -11.16 -19.00
C THR A 272 -12.59 -9.93 -19.15
N ARG A 273 -12.13 -9.59 -20.36
CA ARG A 273 -11.35 -8.35 -20.58
C ARG A 273 -12.14 -7.09 -20.24
N ASN A 274 -13.40 -7.03 -20.63
CA ASN A 274 -14.28 -5.90 -20.29
C ASN A 274 -14.53 -5.81 -18.78
N ASN A 275 -14.71 -6.94 -18.10
CA ASN A 275 -14.85 -6.99 -16.64
C ASN A 275 -13.58 -6.48 -15.95
N ILE A 276 -12.39 -6.91 -16.40
CA ILE A 276 -11.10 -6.40 -15.91
C ILE A 276 -11.01 -4.87 -16.09
N ALA A 277 -11.41 -4.35 -17.25
CA ALA A 277 -11.41 -2.91 -17.51
C ALA A 277 -12.43 -2.16 -16.61
N LYS A 278 -13.60 -2.74 -16.34
CA LYS A 278 -14.60 -2.17 -15.41
C LYS A 278 -14.00 -2.07 -14.00
N TYR A 279 -13.43 -3.15 -13.48
CA TYR A 279 -12.76 -3.15 -12.18
C TYR A 279 -11.60 -2.14 -12.11
N TYR A 280 -10.80 -2.04 -13.17
CA TYR A 280 -9.71 -1.07 -13.24
C TYR A 280 -10.21 0.36 -13.05
N ASN A 281 -11.30 0.73 -13.73
CA ASN A 281 -11.89 2.06 -13.63
C ASN A 281 -12.56 2.32 -12.28
N ILE A 282 -13.25 1.31 -11.71
CA ILE A 282 -13.84 1.39 -10.37
C ILE A 282 -12.76 1.66 -9.33
N ILE A 283 -11.68 0.88 -9.31
CA ILE A 283 -10.59 1.04 -8.34
C ILE A 283 -9.94 2.41 -8.48
N LYS A 284 -9.75 2.89 -9.71
CA LYS A 284 -9.20 4.23 -9.96
C LYS A 284 -10.12 5.34 -9.42
N SER A 285 -11.42 5.23 -9.63
CA SER A 285 -12.43 6.17 -9.11
C SER A 285 -12.50 6.16 -7.57
N LEU A 286 -12.47 4.97 -6.96
CA LEU A 286 -12.42 4.82 -5.51
C LEU A 286 -11.15 5.45 -4.92
N ALA A 287 -10.01 5.26 -5.59
CA ALA A 287 -8.75 5.85 -5.19
C ALA A 287 -8.73 7.38 -5.29
N GLU A 288 -9.36 7.94 -6.33
CA GLU A 288 -9.50 9.40 -6.51
C GLU A 288 -10.41 10.02 -5.44
N LYS A 289 -11.40 9.27 -4.94
CA LYS A 289 -12.26 9.68 -3.82
C LYS A 289 -11.67 9.36 -2.43
N GLU A 290 -10.42 8.91 -2.37
CA GLU A 290 -9.72 8.52 -1.14
C GLU A 290 -10.48 7.48 -0.28
N GLN A 291 -11.28 6.63 -0.93
CA GLN A 291 -12.00 5.57 -0.24
C GLN A 291 -11.10 4.35 -0.02
N LYS A 292 -11.24 3.72 1.15
CA LYS A 292 -10.54 2.48 1.48
C LYS A 292 -11.06 1.34 0.61
N ILE A 293 -10.13 0.58 0.04
CA ILE A 293 -10.45 -0.53 -0.85
C ILE A 293 -10.48 -1.82 -0.03
N ASN A 294 -11.63 -2.50 -0.11
CA ASN A 294 -11.87 -3.82 0.46
C ASN A 294 -12.61 -4.67 -0.58
N ASN A 295 -12.57 -6.00 -0.41
CA ASN A 295 -13.26 -6.94 -1.30
C ASN A 295 -14.75 -6.60 -1.46
N ASP A 296 -15.45 -6.38 -0.33
CA ASP A 296 -16.90 -6.13 -0.33
C ASP A 296 -17.25 -4.85 -1.11
N VAL A 297 -16.44 -3.79 -0.94
CA VAL A 297 -16.60 -2.52 -1.66
C VAL A 297 -16.43 -2.71 -3.17
N LEU A 298 -15.52 -3.58 -3.60
CA LEU A 298 -15.29 -3.84 -5.03
C LEU A 298 -16.41 -4.66 -5.66
N VAL A 299 -16.99 -5.61 -4.92
CA VAL A 299 -18.15 -6.39 -5.39
C VAL A 299 -19.37 -5.48 -5.49
N GLU A 300 -19.66 -4.68 -4.46
CA GLU A 300 -20.78 -3.73 -4.47
C GLU A 300 -20.64 -2.69 -5.58
N ALA A 301 -19.46 -2.13 -5.77
CA ALA A 301 -19.20 -1.15 -6.82
C ALA A 301 -19.24 -1.75 -8.24
N PHE A 302 -19.13 -3.08 -8.39
CA PHE A 302 -19.25 -3.75 -9.68
C PHE A 302 -20.70 -3.96 -10.09
N ASP A 303 -21.60 -4.13 -9.13
CA ASP A 303 -23.04 -4.29 -9.40
C ASP A 303 -23.71 -2.94 -9.73
N TYR A 304 -23.11 -1.82 -9.33
CA TYR A 304 -23.46 -0.46 -9.76
C TYR A 304 -22.87 -0.09 -11.14
#